data_AF-A0A2W6DFW1-F1
#
_entry.id   AF-A0A2W6DFW1-F1
#
_cell.length_a   1.000
_cell.length_b   1.000
_cell.length_c   1.000
_cell.angle_alpha   90.00
_cell.angle_beta   90.00
_cell.angle_gamma   90.00
#
_symmetry.space_group_name_H-M   'P 1'
#
loop_
_entity.id
_entity.type
_entity.pdbx_description
1 polymer ?
#
loop_
_entity_poly.entity_id
_entity_poly.type
_entity_poly.pdbx_seq_one_letter_code
_entity_poly.pdbx_strand_id
1 'polypeptide(L)'
;ESRPSYRLLGDQLGAGALHFGLAAYFDKLDVSEALGHELVIACLRKHHGVPDSAESLRAELPFRALIGDPFDPTRRAIIPAVTTLTIRLRRYPAEPSFLLHWRDPAKVATAAGVYDVIPAGEFQPASVALWDRRNDFDLWRNIVREYSEELLGTPEHDGTRSKPIDYHAWPLYRDLEDAQKSGAVVPFVLGLGLDALTLAATILTLVVIDDDVFTRAFGAATRYNEEGEIVAIGDGRATEGIPFTGESVRRLLSSEPMASPGAACLALAWRHRDRILGL
;
A
#
# COMPACT_ATOMS: atom_id res chain seq x y z
N GLU A 1 18.35 -4.56 8.03
CA GLU A 1 18.11 -5.36 9.25
C GLU A 1 16.82 -6.15 9.06
N SER A 2 16.71 -7.38 9.57
CA SER A 2 15.49 -8.18 9.41
C SER A 2 14.45 -7.77 10.44
N ARG A 3 13.51 -6.90 10.03
CA ARG A 3 12.49 -6.33 10.91
C ARG A 3 11.38 -7.35 11.23
N PRO A 4 10.81 -7.35 12.46
CA PRO A 4 9.59 -8.09 12.75
C PRO A 4 8.46 -7.70 11.81
N SER A 5 7.60 -8.64 11.41
CA SER A 5 6.46 -8.36 10.54
C SER A 5 5.27 -9.26 10.86
N TYR A 6 4.06 -8.79 10.55
CA TYR A 6 2.86 -9.59 10.69
C TYR A 6 2.69 -10.52 9.49
N ARG A 7 2.73 -11.84 9.73
CA ARG A 7 2.53 -12.85 8.70
C ARG A 7 1.06 -13.26 8.65
N LEU A 8 0.45 -13.25 7.48
CA LEU A 8 -0.88 -13.80 7.25
C LEU A 8 -0.87 -15.33 7.42
N LEU A 9 -1.77 -15.83 8.27
CA LEU A 9 -2.00 -17.26 8.54
C LEU A 9 -3.28 -17.78 7.88
N GLY A 10 -4.18 -16.87 7.52
CA GLY A 10 -5.42 -17.19 6.82
C GLY A 10 -6.32 -15.96 6.75
N ASP A 11 -7.11 -15.88 5.70
CA ASP A 11 -8.10 -14.82 5.50
C ASP A 11 -9.52 -15.38 5.47
N GLN A 12 -10.43 -14.60 6.04
CA GLN A 12 -11.87 -14.73 5.85
C GLN A 12 -12.39 -13.33 5.53
N LEU A 13 -11.87 -12.74 4.45
CA LEU A 13 -12.08 -11.32 4.12
C LEU A 13 -13.57 -10.98 3.97
N GLY A 14 -14.35 -11.89 3.37
CA GLY A 14 -15.82 -11.77 3.26
C GLY A 14 -16.58 -11.82 4.60
N ALA A 15 -15.95 -12.33 5.66
CA ALA A 15 -16.44 -12.29 7.04
C ALA A 15 -15.77 -11.18 7.87
N GLY A 16 -14.93 -10.34 7.25
CA GLY A 16 -14.25 -9.23 7.93
C GLY A 16 -13.11 -9.65 8.86
N ALA A 17 -12.51 -10.83 8.67
CA ALA A 17 -11.46 -11.34 9.55
C ALA A 17 -10.17 -11.70 8.79
N LEU A 18 -9.04 -11.35 9.37
CA LEU A 18 -7.69 -11.73 8.94
C LEU A 18 -6.93 -12.28 10.15
N HIS A 19 -6.23 -13.40 9.97
CA HIS A 19 -5.45 -14.04 11.03
C HIS A 19 -3.97 -13.82 10.79
N PHE A 20 -3.28 -13.30 11.80
CA PHE A 20 -1.85 -13.03 11.71
C PHE A 20 -1.04 -13.75 12.79
N GLY A 21 0.17 -14.12 12.42
CA GLY A 21 1.27 -14.49 13.30
C GLY A 21 2.42 -13.51 13.15
N LEU A 22 3.58 -13.89 13.68
CA LEU A 22 4.82 -13.15 13.49
C LEU A 22 5.75 -13.88 12.51
N ALA A 23 6.50 -13.08 11.77
CA ALA A 23 7.63 -13.48 10.95
C ALA A 23 8.66 -12.35 10.94
N ALA A 24 9.72 -12.49 10.15
CA ALA A 24 10.66 -11.43 9.85
C ALA A 24 10.58 -11.04 8.37
N TYR A 25 10.88 -9.79 8.05
CA TYR A 25 10.79 -9.25 6.69
C TYR A 25 11.48 -10.12 5.62
N PHE A 26 12.66 -10.68 5.95
CA PHE A 26 13.41 -11.53 5.04
C PHE A 26 12.75 -12.91 4.79
N ASP A 27 11.86 -13.38 5.68
CA ASP A 27 11.08 -14.61 5.42
C ASP A 27 10.19 -14.46 4.17
N LYS A 28 9.78 -13.22 3.85
CA LYS A 28 9.12 -12.88 2.57
C LYS A 28 10.15 -12.61 1.48
N LEU A 29 11.08 -11.68 1.73
CA LEU A 29 11.94 -11.12 0.68
C LEU A 29 12.75 -12.20 -0.02
N ASP A 30 13.32 -13.15 0.73
CA ASP A 30 14.16 -14.22 0.20
C ASP A 30 13.41 -15.13 -0.80
N VAL A 31 12.09 -15.26 -0.65
CA VAL A 31 11.24 -16.02 -1.57
C VAL A 31 10.76 -15.13 -2.72
N SER A 32 10.24 -13.94 -2.42
CA SER A 32 9.64 -13.06 -3.42
C SER A 32 10.63 -12.54 -4.46
N GLU A 33 11.84 -12.16 -4.04
CA GLU A 33 12.91 -11.73 -4.96
C GLU A 33 13.42 -12.89 -5.80
N ALA A 34 13.59 -14.07 -5.20
CA ALA A 34 14.01 -15.28 -5.93
C ALA A 34 12.99 -15.67 -7.02
N LEU A 35 11.68 -15.54 -6.75
CA LEU A 35 10.63 -15.75 -7.75
C LEU A 35 10.70 -14.74 -8.90
N GLY A 36 10.95 -13.46 -8.59
CA GLY A 36 11.14 -12.43 -9.59
C GLY A 36 12.34 -12.72 -10.50
N HIS A 37 13.49 -13.04 -9.90
CA HIS A 37 14.71 -13.39 -10.63
C HIS A 37 14.55 -14.65 -11.48
N GLU A 38 13.88 -15.68 -10.97
CA GLU A 38 13.60 -16.90 -11.74
C GLU A 38 12.80 -16.58 -13.01
N LEU A 39 11.74 -15.76 -12.89
CA LEU A 39 10.94 -15.37 -14.05
C LEU A 39 11.74 -14.57 -15.07
N VAL A 40 12.57 -13.63 -14.61
CA VAL A 40 13.45 -12.85 -15.48
C VAL A 40 14.44 -13.75 -16.24
N ILE A 41 15.08 -14.70 -15.56
CA ILE A 41 16.02 -15.65 -16.18
C ILE A 41 15.30 -16.52 -17.22
N ALA A 42 14.10 -17.01 -16.90
CA ALA A 42 13.30 -17.80 -17.83
C ALA A 42 12.93 -17.00 -19.09
N CYS A 43 12.52 -15.74 -18.94
CA CYS A 43 12.22 -14.84 -20.06
C CYS A 43 13.47 -14.55 -20.90
N LEU A 44 14.62 -14.26 -20.28
CA LEU A 44 15.87 -13.95 -21.01
C LEU A 44 16.42 -15.14 -21.81
N ARG A 45 16.15 -16.38 -21.37
CA ARG A 45 16.51 -17.60 -22.12
C ARG A 45 15.67 -17.79 -23.38
N LYS A 46 14.44 -17.28 -23.40
CA LYS A 46 13.61 -17.28 -24.61
C LYS A 46 14.13 -16.15 -25.50
N HIS A 47 14.77 -16.50 -26.61
CA HIS A 47 15.36 -15.56 -27.58
C HIS A 47 14.41 -14.46 -28.12
N HIS A 48 13.10 -14.53 -27.81
CA HIS A 48 12.06 -13.61 -28.24
C HIS A 48 11.54 -12.66 -27.13
N GLY A 49 12.13 -12.67 -25.93
CA GLY A 49 11.71 -11.78 -24.82
C GLY A 49 10.60 -12.37 -23.94
N VAL A 50 9.71 -11.53 -23.41
CA VAL A 50 8.59 -11.95 -22.55
C VAL A 50 7.63 -12.82 -23.38
N PRO A 51 7.35 -14.07 -22.98
CA PRO A 51 6.52 -14.96 -23.78
C PRO A 51 5.03 -14.60 -23.71
N ASP A 52 4.30 -14.92 -24.79
CA ASP A 52 2.88 -14.59 -24.98
C ASP A 52 1.93 -15.33 -24.02
N SER A 53 2.41 -16.38 -23.34
CA SER A 53 1.60 -17.12 -22.37
C SER A 53 2.42 -17.62 -21.18
N ALA A 54 1.79 -17.60 -20.01
CA ALA A 54 2.36 -18.12 -18.77
C ALA A 54 2.58 -19.65 -18.82
N GLU A 55 1.82 -20.37 -19.65
CA GLU A 55 1.95 -21.83 -19.79
C GLU A 55 3.33 -22.22 -20.33
N SER A 56 3.85 -21.45 -21.30
CA SER A 56 5.19 -21.66 -21.88
C SER A 56 6.33 -21.51 -20.87
N LEU A 57 6.08 -20.84 -19.75
CA LEU A 57 7.04 -20.61 -18.67
C LEU A 57 6.95 -21.67 -17.58
N ARG A 58 5.83 -22.39 -17.41
CA ARG A 58 5.63 -23.29 -16.26
C ARG A 58 6.74 -24.34 -16.09
N ALA A 59 7.25 -24.89 -17.19
CA ALA A 59 8.34 -25.88 -17.16
C ALA A 59 9.71 -25.27 -16.82
N GLU A 60 9.85 -23.95 -16.91
CA GLU A 60 11.10 -23.20 -16.73
C GLU A 60 11.19 -22.52 -15.35
N LEU A 61 10.18 -22.74 -14.48
CA LEU A 61 10.06 -22.10 -13.17
C LEU A 61 10.03 -23.13 -12.02
N PRO A 62 11.11 -23.93 -11.83
CA PRO A 62 11.15 -24.98 -10.82
C PRO A 62 11.00 -24.46 -9.38
N PHE A 63 11.55 -23.31 -9.03
CA PHE A 63 11.41 -22.70 -7.70
C PHE A 63 9.97 -22.24 -7.46
N ARG A 64 9.34 -21.55 -8.41
CA ARG A 64 7.90 -21.23 -8.33
C ARG A 64 7.04 -22.47 -8.21
N ALA A 65 7.39 -23.58 -8.88
CA ALA A 65 6.66 -24.84 -8.76
C ALA A 65 6.71 -25.42 -7.33
N LEU A 66 7.80 -25.19 -6.57
CA LEU A 66 7.88 -25.59 -5.16
C LEU A 66 6.90 -24.85 -4.26
N ILE A 67 6.50 -23.61 -4.61
CA ILE A 67 5.50 -22.86 -3.86
C ILE A 67 4.14 -23.57 -3.91
N GLY A 68 3.76 -24.13 -5.05
CA GLY A 68 2.44 -24.75 -5.23
C GLY A 68 1.34 -23.68 -5.32
N ASP A 69 0.29 -23.81 -4.49
CA ASP A 69 -0.77 -22.82 -4.42
C ASP A 69 -0.24 -21.50 -3.81
N PRO A 70 -0.21 -20.38 -4.58
CA PRO A 70 0.30 -19.11 -4.08
C PRO A 70 -0.59 -18.49 -2.99
N PHE A 71 -1.85 -18.92 -2.87
CA PHE A 71 -2.79 -18.41 -1.88
C PHE A 71 -2.80 -19.21 -0.58
N ASP A 72 -2.14 -20.36 -0.51
CA ASP A 72 -2.03 -21.15 0.71
C ASP A 72 -0.96 -20.54 1.65
N PRO A 73 -1.36 -19.92 2.77
CA PRO A 73 -0.45 -19.25 3.70
C PRO A 73 0.45 -20.23 4.47
N THR A 74 0.21 -21.55 4.39
CA THR A 74 1.05 -22.57 5.01
C THR A 74 2.30 -22.86 4.19
N ARG A 75 2.31 -22.53 2.89
CA ARG A 75 3.40 -22.86 1.95
C ARG A 75 4.64 -21.97 2.10
N ARG A 76 4.46 -20.72 2.55
CA ARG A 76 5.53 -19.73 2.76
C ARG A 76 5.09 -18.66 3.77
N ALA A 77 6.01 -17.81 4.19
CA ALA A 77 5.64 -16.59 4.90
C ALA A 77 4.98 -15.60 3.93
N ILE A 78 3.68 -15.32 4.13
CA ILE A 78 2.97 -14.24 3.46
C ILE A 78 2.98 -13.04 4.39
N ILE A 79 3.80 -12.04 4.10
CA ILE A 79 3.89 -10.79 4.87
C ILE A 79 3.33 -9.68 3.98
N PRO A 80 2.09 -9.25 4.20
CA PRO A 80 1.50 -8.24 3.33
C PRO A 80 2.00 -6.83 3.66
N ALA A 81 2.23 -6.05 2.61
CA ALA A 81 2.20 -4.60 2.73
C ALA A 81 0.74 -4.11 2.85
N VAL A 82 0.56 -2.88 3.28
CA VAL A 82 -0.71 -2.14 3.23
C VAL A 82 -0.52 -0.98 2.27
N THR A 83 -1.33 -0.94 1.21
CA THR A 83 -1.29 0.13 0.21
C THR A 83 -2.64 0.84 0.21
N THR A 84 -2.62 2.14 0.50
CA THR A 84 -3.81 2.95 0.73
C THR A 84 -3.96 4.00 -0.36
N LEU A 85 -5.07 3.94 -1.11
CA LEU A 85 -5.49 5.07 -1.93
C LEU A 85 -6.12 6.15 -1.05
N THR A 86 -5.59 7.38 -1.11
CA THR A 86 -6.16 8.52 -0.37
C THR A 86 -7.00 9.38 -1.31
N ILE A 87 -8.31 9.43 -1.08
CA ILE A 87 -9.24 10.30 -1.81
C ILE A 87 -9.57 11.50 -0.93
N ARG A 88 -9.26 12.70 -1.42
CA ARG A 88 -9.72 13.97 -0.88
C ARG A 88 -11.09 14.28 -1.48
N LEU A 89 -12.12 14.16 -0.66
CA LEU A 89 -13.51 14.39 -1.05
C LEU A 89 -13.83 15.88 -1.00
N ARG A 90 -13.79 16.52 -2.18
CA ARG A 90 -14.36 17.86 -2.38
C ARG A 90 -15.80 17.72 -2.88
N ARG A 91 -16.70 18.57 -2.37
CA ARG A 91 -18.11 18.57 -2.78
C ARG A 91 -18.33 19.53 -3.94
N TYR A 92 -19.37 19.26 -4.73
CA TYR A 92 -19.76 20.05 -5.90
C TYR A 92 -19.71 21.57 -5.60
N PRO A 93 -19.14 22.40 -6.49
CA PRO A 93 -18.72 22.08 -7.86
C PRO A 93 -17.31 21.50 -8.03
N ALA A 94 -16.53 21.37 -6.95
CA ALA A 94 -15.19 20.82 -7.03
C ALA A 94 -15.22 19.29 -7.12
N GLU A 95 -14.41 18.73 -8.02
CA GLU A 95 -14.26 17.28 -8.14
C GLU A 95 -13.42 16.71 -6.99
N PRO A 96 -13.71 15.47 -6.53
CA PRO A 96 -12.79 14.76 -5.65
C PRO A 96 -11.45 14.55 -6.34
N SER A 97 -10.38 14.50 -5.55
CA SER A 97 -9.04 14.14 -6.06
C SER A 97 -8.44 13.01 -5.24
N PHE A 98 -7.37 12.42 -5.75
CA PHE A 98 -6.59 11.43 -5.03
C PHE A 98 -5.10 11.74 -5.10
N LEU A 99 -4.35 11.21 -4.15
CA LEU A 99 -2.91 11.39 -4.09
C LEU A 99 -2.19 10.24 -4.79
N LEU A 100 -1.13 10.59 -5.51
CA LEU A 100 -0.10 9.66 -5.97
C LEU A 100 1.25 10.11 -5.49
N HIS A 101 2.15 9.15 -5.33
CA HIS A 101 3.55 9.36 -5.08
C HIS A 101 4.35 8.79 -6.24
N TRP A 102 5.34 9.55 -6.72
CA TRP A 102 6.31 9.05 -7.68
C TRP A 102 7.53 8.55 -6.91
N ARG A 103 7.77 7.24 -7.02
CA ARG A 103 8.85 6.56 -6.32
C ARG A 103 10.17 6.84 -7.04
N ASP A 104 11.01 7.68 -6.44
CA ASP A 104 12.28 8.12 -7.03
C ASP A 104 13.23 6.92 -7.18
N PRO A 105 13.67 6.58 -8.41
CA PRO A 105 14.57 5.45 -8.64
C PRO A 105 15.88 5.49 -7.84
N ALA A 106 16.30 6.67 -7.38
CA ALA A 106 17.51 6.83 -6.59
C ALA A 106 17.30 6.54 -5.09
N LYS A 107 16.04 6.40 -4.62
CA LYS A 107 15.71 6.37 -3.18
C LYS A 107 14.97 5.12 -2.71
N VAL A 108 14.35 4.36 -3.61
CA VAL A 108 13.58 3.15 -3.23
C VAL A 108 14.24 1.85 -3.68
N ALA A 109 14.16 0.81 -2.84
CA ALA A 109 14.73 -0.51 -3.12
C ALA A 109 13.86 -1.35 -4.08
N THR A 110 12.54 -1.13 -4.10
CA THR A 110 11.56 -1.87 -4.90
C THR A 110 10.58 -0.91 -5.57
N ALA A 111 10.07 -1.30 -6.75
CA ALA A 111 9.15 -0.50 -7.58
C ALA A 111 9.66 0.93 -7.82
N ALA A 112 10.90 1.06 -8.29
CA ALA A 112 11.52 2.32 -8.66
C ALA A 112 10.97 2.87 -10.00
N GLY A 113 10.76 4.19 -10.10
CA GLY A 113 10.39 4.86 -11.36
C GLY A 113 8.94 4.66 -11.77
N VAL A 114 8.07 4.24 -10.85
CA VAL A 114 6.63 4.08 -11.05
C VAL A 114 5.87 4.99 -10.08
N TYR A 115 4.63 5.31 -10.45
CA TYR A 115 3.66 5.92 -9.55
C TYR A 115 3.05 4.85 -8.64
N ASP A 116 2.86 5.17 -7.37
CA ASP A 116 2.02 4.39 -6.47
C ASP A 116 1.03 5.31 -5.77
N VAL A 117 0.00 4.70 -5.18
CA VAL A 117 -0.88 5.41 -4.26
C VAL A 117 -0.18 5.59 -2.91
N ILE A 118 -0.60 6.59 -2.14
CA ILE A 118 0.04 6.99 -0.88
C ILE A 118 -1.01 7.06 0.22
N PRO A 119 -0.75 6.48 1.41
CA PRO A 119 0.49 5.80 1.81
C PRO A 119 0.61 4.32 1.42
N ALA A 120 1.83 3.79 1.43
CA ALA A 120 2.15 2.38 1.28
C ALA A 120 3.32 1.95 2.18
N GLY A 121 3.08 0.97 3.05
CA GLY A 121 4.14 0.44 3.94
C GLY A 121 3.92 -1.02 4.33
N GLU A 122 4.95 -1.66 4.88
CA GLU A 122 4.84 -3.05 5.35
C GLU A 122 3.98 -3.13 6.61
N PHE A 123 3.11 -4.14 6.73
CA PHE A 123 2.36 -4.32 7.97
C PHE A 123 3.27 -4.87 9.08
N GLN A 124 3.88 -3.95 9.83
CA GLN A 124 4.93 -4.25 10.79
C GLN A 124 4.61 -3.65 12.17
N PRO A 125 5.07 -4.29 13.27
CA PRO A 125 5.02 -3.69 14.59
C PRO A 125 5.88 -2.43 14.67
N ALA A 126 5.36 -1.38 15.30
CA ALA A 126 6.09 -0.15 15.61
C ALA A 126 7.17 -0.31 16.71
N SER A 127 7.20 -1.47 17.40
CA SER A 127 8.22 -1.82 18.40
C SER A 127 8.61 -3.30 18.34
N VAL A 128 9.87 -3.62 18.63
CA VAL A 128 10.38 -4.98 18.89
C VAL A 128 9.81 -5.58 20.18
N ALA A 129 9.24 -4.77 21.06
CA ALA A 129 8.69 -5.21 22.32
C ALA A 129 7.39 -6.02 22.14
N LEU A 130 7.43 -7.33 22.43
CA LEU A 130 6.29 -8.24 22.26
C LEU A 130 5.01 -7.82 23.01
N TRP A 131 5.11 -6.99 24.05
CA TRP A 131 3.95 -6.51 24.81
C TRP A 131 3.25 -5.33 24.12
N ASP A 132 3.98 -4.52 23.34
CA ASP A 132 3.42 -3.37 22.61
C ASP A 132 2.54 -3.80 21.43
N ARG A 133 2.66 -5.06 20.98
CA ARG A 133 1.80 -5.64 19.94
C ARG A 133 0.30 -5.48 20.22
N ARG A 134 -0.12 -5.54 21.48
CA ARG A 134 -1.54 -5.33 21.83
C ARG A 134 -2.02 -3.91 21.58
N ASN A 135 -1.10 -2.96 21.67
CA ASN A 135 -1.34 -1.56 21.38
C ASN A 135 -1.20 -1.29 19.87
N ASP A 136 -0.29 -1.96 19.16
CA ASP A 136 0.03 -1.55 17.78
C ASP A 136 -0.59 -2.42 16.68
N PHE A 137 -1.04 -3.65 16.98
CA PHE A 137 -1.58 -4.58 15.98
C PHE A 137 -2.98 -4.17 15.49
N ASP A 138 -3.01 -3.17 14.61
CA ASP A 138 -4.22 -2.55 14.07
C ASP A 138 -3.91 -1.94 12.68
N LEU A 139 -4.72 -2.27 11.67
CA LEU A 139 -4.51 -1.78 10.30
C LEU A 139 -4.67 -0.26 10.19
N TRP A 140 -5.60 0.33 10.92
CA TRP A 140 -5.81 1.78 10.92
C TRP A 140 -4.62 2.49 11.56
N ARG A 141 -4.11 1.98 12.67
CA ARG A 141 -2.88 2.52 13.30
C ARG A 141 -1.70 2.46 12.34
N ASN A 142 -1.52 1.36 11.60
CA ASN A 142 -0.50 1.27 10.56
C ASN A 142 -0.68 2.36 9.50
N ILE A 143 -1.88 2.49 8.93
CA ILE A 143 -2.19 3.51 7.91
C ILE A 143 -1.89 4.93 8.41
N VAL A 144 -2.23 5.25 9.66
CA VAL A 144 -1.94 6.58 10.24
C VAL A 144 -0.43 6.81 10.44
N ARG A 145 0.34 5.78 10.79
CA ARG A 145 1.82 5.87 10.81
C ARG A 145 2.37 6.22 9.44
N GLU A 146 1.97 5.47 8.42
CA GLU A 146 2.43 5.74 7.06
C GLU A 146 1.98 7.13 6.56
N TYR A 147 0.77 7.59 6.91
CA TYR A 147 0.36 8.97 6.63
C TYR A 147 1.30 10.00 7.24
N SER A 148 1.68 9.81 8.51
CA SER A 148 2.59 10.72 9.20
C SER A 148 3.97 10.75 8.54
N GLU A 149 4.47 9.58 8.17
CA GLU A 149 5.80 9.42 7.60
C GLU A 149 5.85 9.94 6.16
N GLU A 150 4.94 9.50 5.30
CA GLU A 150 4.96 9.84 3.89
C GLU A 150 4.36 11.21 3.56
N LEU A 151 3.32 11.68 4.26
CA LEU A 151 2.72 12.99 3.97
C LEU A 151 3.30 14.12 4.84
N LEU A 152 3.66 13.83 6.10
CA LEU A 152 4.14 14.87 7.02
C LEU A 152 5.66 14.83 7.24
N GLY A 153 6.36 13.84 6.66
CA GLY A 153 7.82 13.72 6.76
C GLY A 153 8.30 13.45 8.19
N THR A 154 7.45 12.87 9.05
CA THR A 154 7.88 12.52 10.40
C THR A 154 8.79 11.28 10.37
N PRO A 155 9.78 11.17 11.28
CA PRO A 155 10.67 10.00 11.29
C PRO A 155 9.93 8.68 11.52
N GLU A 156 10.35 7.65 10.78
CA GLU A 156 9.79 6.31 10.82
C GLU A 156 9.68 5.75 12.24
N HIS A 157 8.55 5.10 12.53
CA HIS A 157 8.37 4.26 13.72
C HIS A 157 8.88 2.84 13.42
N ASP A 158 10.20 2.74 13.25
CA ASP A 158 10.92 1.61 12.64
C ASP A 158 11.02 0.31 13.48
N GLY A 159 10.22 0.18 14.54
CA GLY A 159 10.30 -1.00 15.41
C GLY A 159 11.46 -0.95 16.42
N THR A 160 12.50 -0.16 16.22
CA THR A 160 13.67 -0.14 17.11
C THR A 160 13.41 0.59 18.43
N ARG A 161 12.33 1.39 18.46
CA ARG A 161 11.93 2.16 19.64
C ARG A 161 11.44 1.20 20.72
N SER A 162 12.07 1.28 21.89
CA SER A 162 11.71 0.54 23.10
C SER A 162 10.50 1.13 23.85
N LYS A 163 9.94 2.24 23.35
CA LYS A 163 8.75 2.88 23.91
C LYS A 163 7.55 2.72 22.96
N PRO A 164 6.37 2.40 23.52
CA PRO A 164 5.14 2.23 22.75
C PRO A 164 4.67 3.59 22.24
N ILE A 165 3.98 3.61 21.11
CA ILE A 165 3.33 4.82 20.61
C ILE A 165 2.11 5.11 21.49
N ASP A 166 2.04 6.33 22.02
CA ASP A 166 0.86 6.84 22.70
C ASP A 166 -0.12 7.43 21.68
N TYR A 167 -0.94 6.57 21.09
CA TYR A 167 -1.96 6.93 20.11
C TYR A 167 -2.98 7.94 20.66
N HIS A 168 -3.27 7.91 21.96
CA HIS A 168 -4.23 8.82 22.59
C HIS A 168 -3.64 10.21 22.83
N ALA A 169 -2.31 10.35 22.90
CA ALA A 169 -1.65 11.65 22.97
C ALA A 169 -1.27 12.20 21.58
N TRP A 170 -1.29 11.38 20.54
CA TRP A 170 -0.83 11.74 19.20
C TRP A 170 -1.88 12.57 18.43
N PRO A 171 -1.60 13.86 18.11
CA PRO A 171 -2.63 14.73 17.51
C PRO A 171 -3.18 14.24 16.17
N LEU A 172 -2.33 13.75 15.26
CA LEU A 172 -2.78 13.25 13.95
C LEU A 172 -3.74 12.08 14.11
N TYR A 173 -3.40 11.11 14.95
CA TYR A 173 -4.24 9.93 15.17
C TYR A 173 -5.59 10.32 15.76
N ARG A 174 -5.61 11.18 16.77
CA ARG A 174 -6.87 11.67 17.37
C ARG A 174 -7.76 12.38 16.35
N ASP A 175 -7.18 13.30 15.58
CA ASP A 175 -7.92 14.08 14.60
C ASP A 175 -8.59 13.19 13.54
N LEU A 176 -7.87 12.17 13.07
CA LEU A 176 -8.40 11.22 12.08
C LEU A 176 -9.38 10.22 12.71
N GLU A 177 -9.14 9.77 13.95
CA GLU A 177 -10.05 8.87 14.67
C GLU A 177 -11.38 9.56 15.00
N ASP A 178 -11.35 10.82 15.43
CA ASP A 178 -12.55 11.60 15.69
C ASP A 178 -13.32 11.93 14.41
N ALA A 179 -12.61 12.21 13.31
CA ALA A 179 -13.21 12.36 11.99
C ALA A 179 -13.81 11.04 11.46
N GLN A 180 -13.23 9.89 11.83
CA GLN A 180 -13.79 8.60 11.48
C GLN A 180 -15.10 8.33 12.21
N LYS A 181 -15.18 8.69 13.51
CA LYS A 181 -16.42 8.59 14.31
C LYS A 181 -17.54 9.48 13.76
N SER A 182 -17.20 10.62 13.15
CA SER A 182 -18.19 11.53 12.54
C SER A 182 -18.54 11.19 11.09
N GLY A 183 -17.84 10.23 10.46
CA GLY A 183 -18.00 9.87 9.06
C GLY A 183 -17.28 10.80 8.07
N ALA A 184 -16.51 11.77 8.55
CA ALA A 184 -15.70 12.66 7.71
C ALA A 184 -14.41 12.00 7.20
N VAL A 185 -14.04 10.86 7.79
CA VAL A 185 -13.00 9.93 7.31
C VAL A 185 -13.61 8.55 7.22
N VAL A 186 -13.51 7.90 6.06
CA VAL A 186 -14.06 6.56 5.87
C VAL A 186 -13.02 5.64 5.23
N PRO A 187 -12.45 4.69 6.00
CA PRO A 187 -11.54 3.68 5.48
C PRO A 187 -12.30 2.49 4.88
N PHE A 188 -11.70 1.87 3.86
CA PHE A 188 -12.16 0.68 3.16
C PHE A 188 -11.03 -0.32 3.03
N VAL A 189 -11.40 -1.60 3.13
CA VAL A 189 -10.58 -2.71 2.62
C VAL A 189 -11.16 -3.11 1.27
N LEU A 190 -10.38 -2.95 0.21
CA LEU A 190 -10.75 -3.30 -1.16
C LEU A 190 -10.47 -4.78 -1.47
N GLY A 191 -9.47 -5.37 -0.80
CA GLY A 191 -9.13 -6.78 -0.94
C GLY A 191 -7.71 -7.10 -0.50
N LEU A 192 -7.29 -8.34 -0.81
CA LEU A 192 -5.91 -8.79 -0.71
C LEU A 192 -5.45 -9.18 -2.12
N GLY A 193 -4.30 -8.65 -2.55
CA GLY A 193 -3.69 -8.95 -3.84
C GLY A 193 -2.36 -9.68 -3.67
N LEU A 194 -2.00 -10.51 -4.65
CA LEU A 194 -0.65 -11.02 -4.84
C LEU A 194 -0.09 -10.47 -6.15
N ASP A 195 1.11 -9.91 -6.11
CA ASP A 195 1.83 -9.56 -7.32
C ASP A 195 2.17 -10.82 -8.13
N ALA A 196 1.84 -10.84 -9.42
CA ALA A 196 1.96 -12.05 -10.22
C ALA A 196 3.43 -12.48 -10.44
N LEU A 197 4.37 -11.55 -10.39
CA LEU A 197 5.81 -11.77 -10.62
C LEU A 197 6.52 -12.26 -9.35
N THR A 198 6.27 -11.60 -8.22
CA THR A 198 6.99 -11.83 -6.96
C THR A 198 6.18 -12.61 -5.92
N LEU A 199 4.87 -12.76 -6.14
CA LEU A 199 3.91 -13.28 -5.15
C LEU A 199 3.92 -12.52 -3.81
N ALA A 200 4.44 -11.29 -3.81
CA ALA A 200 4.35 -10.38 -2.69
C ALA A 200 2.89 -10.01 -2.46
N ALA A 201 2.45 -10.05 -1.20
CA ALA A 201 1.08 -9.77 -0.83
C ALA A 201 0.88 -8.30 -0.47
N THR A 202 -0.30 -7.78 -0.77
CA THR A 202 -0.70 -6.42 -0.37
C THR A 202 -2.16 -6.40 0.04
N ILE A 203 -2.43 -5.85 1.23
CA ILE A 203 -3.78 -5.47 1.65
C ILE A 203 -4.08 -4.14 0.97
N LEU A 204 -5.09 -4.17 0.09
CA LEU A 204 -5.51 -3.03 -0.70
C LEU A 204 -6.53 -2.24 0.10
N THR A 205 -6.18 -1.00 0.47
CA THR A 205 -7.03 -0.11 1.26
C THR A 205 -7.31 1.18 0.53
N LEU A 206 -8.35 1.87 0.98
CA LEU A 206 -8.76 3.18 0.50
C LEU A 206 -9.23 3.99 1.69
N VAL A 207 -8.91 5.28 1.73
CA VAL A 207 -9.44 6.20 2.73
C VAL A 207 -10.02 7.41 2.00
N VAL A 208 -11.30 7.68 2.24
CA VAL A 208 -11.98 8.89 1.79
C VAL A 208 -11.96 9.90 2.93
N ILE A 209 -11.49 11.12 2.67
CA ILE A 209 -11.31 12.17 3.66
C ILE A 209 -12.00 13.44 3.17
N ASP A 210 -12.94 13.98 3.96
CA ASP A 210 -13.57 15.27 3.69
C ASP A 210 -12.52 16.39 3.60
N ASP A 211 -12.77 17.35 2.71
CA ASP A 211 -11.84 18.42 2.34
C ASP A 211 -11.24 19.20 3.53
N ASP A 212 -12.08 19.57 4.50
CA ASP A 212 -11.67 20.33 5.68
C ASP A 212 -10.78 19.50 6.62
N VAL A 213 -11.08 18.21 6.76
CA VAL A 213 -10.28 17.28 7.56
C VAL A 213 -8.94 17.05 6.88
N PHE A 214 -8.95 16.82 5.57
CA PHE A 214 -7.74 16.65 4.78
C PHE A 214 -6.84 17.88 4.89
N THR A 215 -7.40 19.07 4.74
CA THR A 215 -6.65 20.34 4.81
C THR A 215 -6.08 20.58 6.20
N ARG A 216 -6.83 20.26 7.27
CA ARG A 216 -6.33 20.38 8.64
C ARG A 216 -5.20 19.37 8.94
N ALA A 217 -5.38 18.11 8.54
CA ALA A 217 -4.43 17.05 8.83
C ALA A 217 -3.17 17.11 7.97
N PHE A 218 -3.30 17.46 6.68
CA PHE A 218 -2.24 17.33 5.68
C PHE A 218 -1.99 18.62 4.88
N GLY A 219 -2.63 19.75 5.20
CA GLY A 219 -2.47 20.99 4.44
C GLY A 219 -1.04 21.55 4.41
N ALA A 220 -0.21 21.13 5.36
CA ALA A 220 1.23 21.43 5.43
C ALA A 220 2.12 20.30 4.89
N ALA A 221 1.54 19.28 4.23
CA ALA A 221 2.29 18.12 3.76
C ALA A 221 3.46 18.51 2.86
N THR A 222 4.55 17.76 2.99
CA THR A 222 5.79 18.03 2.29
C THR A 222 5.69 17.55 0.85
N ARG A 223 6.13 18.37 -0.10
CA ARG A 223 6.17 17.98 -1.52
C ARG A 223 7.12 16.80 -1.77
N TYR A 224 8.14 16.68 -0.94
CA TYR A 224 9.15 15.62 -0.99
C TYR A 224 9.19 14.89 0.34
N ASN A 225 9.31 13.56 0.30
CA ASN A 225 9.58 12.72 1.47
C ASN A 225 10.84 11.86 1.22
N GLU A 226 11.18 10.98 2.17
CA GLU A 226 12.35 10.10 2.04
C GLU A 226 12.25 9.14 0.84
N GLU A 227 11.04 8.83 0.38
CA GLU A 227 10.79 7.86 -0.70
C GLU A 227 10.59 8.48 -2.10
N GLY A 228 10.34 9.80 -2.22
CA GLY A 228 10.08 10.44 -3.52
C GLY A 228 9.29 11.76 -3.47
N GLU A 229 8.54 12.06 -4.54
CA GLU A 229 7.74 13.28 -4.69
C GLU A 229 6.23 12.96 -4.70
N ILE A 230 5.45 13.69 -3.91
CA ILE A 230 3.98 13.63 -3.99
C ILE A 230 3.54 14.39 -5.24
N VAL A 231 2.84 13.69 -6.14
CA VAL A 231 2.48 14.19 -7.46
C VAL A 231 1.18 14.99 -7.38
N ALA A 232 1.23 16.24 -7.86
CA ALA A 232 0.06 17.06 -8.15
C ALA A 232 0.03 17.42 -9.65
N ILE A 233 -1.16 17.66 -10.20
CA ILE A 233 -1.29 18.20 -11.56
C ILE A 233 -1.11 19.73 -11.52
N GLY A 234 -0.17 20.24 -12.33
CA GLY A 234 0.09 21.68 -12.53
C GLY A 234 1.03 22.33 -11.50
N ASP A 235 1.04 23.66 -11.43
CA ASP A 235 1.91 24.47 -10.55
C ASP A 235 1.44 24.50 -9.07
N GLY A 236 0.51 23.61 -8.70
CA GLY A 236 -0.20 23.60 -7.43
C GLY A 236 0.57 22.99 -6.25
N ARG A 237 -0.04 23.04 -5.05
CA ARG A 237 0.49 22.32 -3.87
C ARG A 237 0.41 20.82 -4.10
N ALA A 238 1.40 20.06 -3.61
CA ALA A 238 1.44 18.59 -3.67
C ALA A 238 0.13 17.91 -3.21
N THR A 239 -0.59 18.57 -2.29
CA THR A 239 -1.85 18.14 -1.68
C THR A 239 -3.10 18.39 -2.51
N GLU A 240 -2.99 19.03 -3.68
CA GLU A 240 -4.13 19.17 -4.59
C GLU A 240 -4.53 17.82 -5.21
N GLY A 241 -3.54 16.95 -5.48
CA GLY A 241 -3.73 15.62 -6.04
C GLY A 241 -4.16 15.62 -7.51
N ILE A 242 -4.59 14.46 -7.98
CA ILE A 242 -5.10 14.20 -9.34
C ILE A 242 -6.63 14.12 -9.29
N PRO A 243 -7.38 14.80 -10.17
CA PRO A 243 -8.83 14.68 -10.23
C PRO A 243 -9.28 13.22 -10.40
N PHE A 244 -10.19 12.77 -9.54
CA PHE A 244 -10.71 11.41 -9.55
C PHE A 244 -11.81 11.26 -10.62
N THR A 245 -11.38 11.32 -11.88
CA THR A 245 -12.25 11.22 -13.06
C THR A 245 -11.94 9.98 -13.87
N GLY A 246 -12.87 9.57 -14.73
CA GLY A 246 -12.67 8.41 -15.59
C GLY A 246 -11.55 8.61 -16.60
N GLU A 247 -11.24 9.85 -16.97
CA GLU A 247 -10.10 10.18 -17.84
C GLU A 247 -8.77 9.95 -17.11
N SER A 248 -8.61 10.55 -15.93
CA SER A 248 -7.40 10.39 -15.10
C SER A 248 -7.15 8.91 -14.78
N VAL A 249 -8.20 8.19 -14.36
CA VAL A 249 -8.10 6.76 -14.03
C VAL A 249 -7.68 5.93 -15.25
N ARG A 250 -8.31 6.15 -16.41
CA ARG A 250 -7.92 5.42 -17.63
C ARG A 250 -6.48 5.71 -18.01
N ARG A 251 -6.06 6.99 -18.03
CA ARG A 251 -4.68 7.39 -18.37
C ARG A 251 -3.66 6.67 -17.48
N LEU A 252 -3.88 6.71 -16.16
CA LEU A 252 -2.97 6.10 -15.20
C LEU A 252 -2.90 4.57 -15.34
N LEU A 253 -4.02 3.91 -15.61
CA LEU A 253 -4.06 2.45 -15.73
C LEU A 253 -3.60 1.93 -17.10
N SER A 254 -3.60 2.75 -18.15
CA SER A 254 -3.25 2.30 -19.52
C SER A 254 -1.91 2.79 -20.03
N SER A 255 -1.43 3.92 -19.52
CA SER A 255 -0.36 4.67 -20.18
C SER A 255 0.71 5.21 -19.24
N GLU A 256 0.45 5.21 -17.94
CA GLU A 256 1.45 5.62 -16.94
C GLU A 256 2.03 4.39 -16.23
N PRO A 257 3.30 4.43 -15.83
CA PRO A 257 3.93 3.34 -15.09
C PRO A 257 3.41 3.34 -13.66
N MET A 258 2.35 2.57 -13.37
CA MET A 258 1.81 2.39 -12.02
C MET A 258 2.34 1.12 -11.38
N ALA A 259 2.64 1.16 -10.07
CA ALA A 259 2.83 -0.03 -9.27
C ALA A 259 1.55 -0.87 -9.26
N SER A 260 1.69 -2.20 -9.36
CA SER A 260 0.54 -3.12 -9.44
C SER A 260 -0.47 -2.94 -8.28
N PRO A 261 -0.06 -2.79 -7.01
CA PRO A 261 -1.01 -2.58 -5.91
C PRO A 261 -1.76 -1.25 -6.02
N GLY A 262 -1.08 -0.14 -6.30
CA GLY A 262 -1.71 1.16 -6.50
C GLY A 262 -2.68 1.19 -7.68
N ALA A 263 -2.31 0.56 -8.80
CA ALA A 263 -3.20 0.37 -9.94
C ALA A 263 -4.45 -0.44 -9.57
N ALA A 264 -4.29 -1.52 -8.77
CA ALA A 264 -5.41 -2.30 -8.28
C ALA A 264 -6.33 -1.48 -7.36
N CYS A 265 -5.78 -0.71 -6.41
CA CYS A 265 -6.55 0.21 -5.56
C CYS A 265 -7.34 1.21 -6.40
N LEU A 266 -6.70 1.88 -7.37
CA LEU A 266 -7.34 2.86 -8.23
C LEU A 266 -8.45 2.25 -9.10
N ALA A 267 -8.20 1.07 -9.70
CA ALA A 267 -9.17 0.36 -10.52
C ALA A 267 -10.39 -0.11 -9.71
N LEU A 268 -10.18 -0.65 -8.50
CA LEU A 268 -11.25 -1.07 -7.61
C LEU A 268 -12.03 0.12 -7.07
N ALA A 269 -11.36 1.20 -6.66
CA ALA A 269 -12.01 2.42 -6.21
C ALA A 269 -12.88 3.01 -7.32
N TRP A 270 -12.37 3.10 -8.56
CA TRP A 270 -13.16 3.60 -9.68
C TRP A 270 -14.37 2.72 -10.00
N ARG A 271 -14.21 1.39 -9.94
CA ARG A 271 -15.29 0.42 -10.14
C ARG A 271 -16.41 0.59 -9.13
N HIS A 272 -16.07 0.88 -7.88
CA HIS A 272 -17.01 1.00 -6.76
C HIS A 272 -17.29 2.47 -6.37
N ARG A 273 -16.92 3.44 -7.21
CA ARG A 273 -16.94 4.88 -6.90
C ARG A 273 -18.31 5.40 -6.44
N ASP A 274 -19.41 4.90 -6.98
CA ASP A 274 -20.74 5.38 -6.59
C ASP A 274 -21.03 5.03 -5.13
N ARG A 275 -20.61 3.83 -4.70
CA ARG A 275 -20.69 3.42 -3.30
C ARG A 275 -19.69 4.15 -2.44
N ILE A 276 -18.47 4.41 -2.92
CA ILE A 276 -17.34 5.01 -2.19
C ILE A 276 -17.48 6.53 -2.02
N LEU A 277 -18.04 7.22 -3.00
CA LEU A 277 -18.24 8.67 -2.97
C LEU A 277 -19.65 9.04 -2.50
N GLY A 278 -20.59 8.10 -2.62
CA GLY A 278 -21.96 8.18 -2.10
C GLY A 278 -22.17 7.35 -0.83
N LEU A 279 -21.08 7.08 -0.10
CA LEU A 279 -21.14 6.61 1.29
C LEU A 279 -21.90 7.60 2.15
#